data_AF-A0A0R0LVP8-F1
#
_entry.id   AF-A0A0R0LVP8-F1
#
_cell.length_a   1.000
_cell.length_b   1.000
_cell.length_c   1.000
_cell.angle_alpha   90.00
_cell.angle_beta   90.00
_cell.angle_gamma   90.00
#
_symmetry.space_group_name_H-M   'P 1'
#
loop_
_entity.id
_entity.type
_entity.pdbx_description
1 polymer ?
#
loop_
_entity_poly.entity_id
_entity_poly.type
_entity_poly.pdbx_seq_one_letter_code
_entity_poly.pdbx_strand_id
1 'polypeptide(L)'
;MRTKQKRKLTAIKTKELENKSSDDTKKQTHKRQRFDQKEKEEKIVPIVVDKEKLALNLLKNDKNYVLERIRKHHFSLCEITNYIDYLSDEVVGIQFLELVFDILVDYDVKIVSESENLSPSDWYAVESPVSTPISDDRCRELREDVQSFIYLFLEIQKYLKSNHITIITEIFEKYIFTSGTRYMQFLMFNFDPESVLIYFFSSIKRGHVLSEEMLGLVSSFIINRKLSDELLEKSIKVFFNLIKNFQGHSVFWTGLQFFLTIITKYHQFYDEYSDFILPLLQEKGCFLNKKIVNSFLKKFNHKPVKYFFKTSKGSIDRFFFDSLNITMIKDSFADELQLNKSTDSL
;
A
#
# COMPACT_ATOMS: atom_id res chain seq x y z
N MET A 1 40.44 17.42 44.40
CA MET A 1 41.75 17.77 43.81
C MET A 1 41.56 18.22 42.37
N ARG A 2 42.18 19.36 42.00
CA ARG A 2 42.50 19.88 40.66
C ARG A 2 41.33 20.08 39.67
N THR A 3 40.74 21.27 39.54
CA THR A 3 41.18 22.55 38.92
C THR A 3 40.99 22.67 37.40
N LYS A 4 40.20 23.70 37.04
CA LYS A 4 40.40 24.72 35.98
C LYS A 4 40.31 24.23 34.51
N GLN A 5 39.79 24.97 33.54
CA GLN A 5 39.47 26.40 33.38
C GLN A 5 38.59 26.54 32.11
N LYS A 6 37.45 27.26 32.16
CA LYS A 6 37.23 28.61 31.58
C LYS A 6 37.58 28.79 30.09
N ARG A 7 36.57 29.21 29.31
CA ARG A 7 36.37 30.59 28.78
C ARG A 7 34.96 30.67 28.18
N LYS A 8 34.04 31.46 28.75
CA LYS A 8 33.83 32.94 28.72
C LYS A 8 32.95 33.33 27.53
N LEU A 9 31.69 33.70 27.79
CA LEU A 9 31.13 35.09 27.92
C LEU A 9 30.44 35.45 26.60
N THR A 10 29.23 36.00 26.54
CA THR A 10 28.63 37.14 27.28
C THR A 10 27.09 37.00 27.07
N ALA A 11 26.21 36.93 28.07
CA ALA A 11 25.67 38.01 28.91
C ALA A 11 25.09 39.21 28.12
N ILE A 12 23.91 39.79 28.40
CA ILE A 12 22.80 39.55 29.33
C ILE A 12 21.68 40.56 28.94
N LYS A 13 20.42 40.14 29.07
CA LYS A 13 19.19 40.88 29.50
C LYS A 13 18.75 42.22 28.87
N THR A 14 17.55 42.15 28.28
CA THR A 14 16.29 42.87 28.63
C THR A 14 16.38 44.22 29.33
N LYS A 15 15.63 45.23 28.86
CA LYS A 15 14.27 45.53 29.35
C LYS A 15 13.59 46.70 28.61
N GLU A 16 12.27 46.58 28.66
CA GLU A 16 11.13 47.44 28.31
C GLU A 16 11.16 48.95 28.63
N LEU A 17 10.19 49.61 27.98
CA LEU A 17 9.41 50.81 28.36
C LEU A 17 10.07 52.19 28.17
N GLU A 18 9.46 53.04 27.34
CA GLU A 18 8.60 54.16 27.79
C GLU A 18 8.13 55.03 26.61
N ASN A 19 6.83 55.37 26.65
CA ASN A 19 6.15 56.35 25.81
C ASN A 19 5.86 57.56 26.71
N LYS A 20 6.22 58.80 26.31
CA LYS A 20 5.56 60.06 26.72
C LYS A 20 6.17 61.33 26.07
N SER A 21 5.25 62.25 25.71
CA SER A 21 5.33 63.73 25.49
C SER A 21 6.36 64.29 24.48
N SER A 22 6.00 65.01 23.41
CA SER A 22 5.31 66.31 23.26
C SER A 22 6.08 67.54 23.76
N ASP A 23 6.52 68.38 22.80
CA ASP A 23 6.68 69.85 22.81
C ASP A 23 7.84 70.24 21.86
N ASP A 24 7.95 71.44 21.31
CA ASP A 24 7.02 72.34 20.64
C ASP A 24 7.92 73.40 19.95
N THR A 25 7.47 73.93 18.83
CA THR A 25 7.81 75.27 18.27
C THR A 25 9.24 75.70 17.83
N LYS A 26 9.32 75.98 16.51
CA LYS A 26 9.45 77.33 15.85
C LYS A 26 10.79 77.78 15.23
N LYS A 27 10.57 78.40 14.04
CA LYS A 27 11.32 79.46 13.31
C LYS A 27 12.51 78.98 12.44
N GLN A 28 12.72 79.44 11.20
CA GLN A 28 12.05 80.40 10.31
C GLN A 28 12.77 80.38 8.94
N THR A 29 12.01 80.49 7.83
CA THR A 29 12.31 81.20 6.54
C THR A 29 13.64 80.94 5.80
N HIS A 30 13.70 80.60 4.49
CA HIS A 30 13.18 81.36 3.35
C HIS A 30 13.23 80.58 2.00
N LYS A 31 12.22 80.82 1.15
CA LYS A 31 12.22 80.95 -0.34
C LYS A 31 12.81 79.84 -1.26
N ARG A 32 11.87 79.12 -1.89
CA ARG A 32 11.68 78.89 -3.36
C ARG A 32 12.80 79.46 -4.26
N GLN A 33 13.37 78.76 -5.25
CA GLN A 33 12.73 78.07 -6.38
C GLN A 33 13.84 77.39 -7.22
N ARG A 34 13.67 76.13 -7.62
CA ARG A 34 13.84 75.64 -9.00
C ARG A 34 13.41 74.17 -9.08
N PHE A 35 12.42 73.96 -9.93
CA PHE A 35 11.91 72.66 -10.34
C PHE A 35 12.99 71.93 -11.14
N ASP A 36 13.29 70.70 -10.74
CA ASP A 36 13.75 69.63 -11.63
C ASP A 36 13.06 68.35 -11.16
N GLN A 37 11.93 68.01 -11.80
CA GLN A 37 11.34 66.68 -11.72
C GLN A 37 12.27 65.71 -12.43
N LYS A 38 13.10 64.99 -11.67
CA LYS A 38 13.59 63.68 -12.09
C LYS A 38 12.53 62.67 -11.69
N GLU A 39 11.70 62.28 -12.65
CA GLU A 39 10.95 61.03 -12.58
C GLU A 39 11.93 59.90 -12.25
N LYS A 40 11.75 59.29 -11.08
CA LYS A 40 12.32 57.96 -10.84
C LYS A 40 11.46 57.02 -11.67
N GLU A 41 11.96 56.62 -12.83
CA GLU A 41 11.51 55.40 -13.49
C GLU A 41 11.63 54.27 -12.47
N GLU A 42 10.49 53.80 -11.95
CA GLU A 42 10.42 52.49 -11.33
C GLU A 42 10.89 51.49 -12.39
N LYS A 43 12.10 50.94 -12.21
CA LYS A 43 12.52 49.74 -12.92
C LYS A 43 11.55 48.64 -12.52
N ILE A 44 10.52 48.46 -13.33
CA ILE A 44 9.75 47.22 -13.40
C ILE A 44 10.77 46.15 -13.77
N VAL A 45 11.24 45.41 -12.77
CA VAL A 45 11.96 44.16 -13.00
C VAL A 45 10.94 43.27 -13.72
N PRO A 46 11.17 42.88 -14.99
CA PRO A 46 10.27 41.95 -15.63
C PRO A 46 10.31 40.67 -14.78
N ILE A 47 9.19 40.34 -14.17
CA ILE A 47 8.95 38.97 -13.74
C ILE A 47 9.01 38.18 -15.04
N VAL A 48 10.14 37.54 -15.30
CA VAL A 48 10.25 36.51 -16.32
C VAL A 48 9.42 35.36 -15.77
N VAL A 49 8.10 35.48 -15.94
CA VAL A 49 7.20 34.35 -15.85
C VAL A 49 7.65 33.47 -17.00
N ASP A 50 8.30 32.38 -16.64
CA ASP A 50 8.74 31.35 -17.56
C ASP A 50 7.52 30.88 -18.37
N LYS A 51 7.39 31.41 -19.59
CA LYS A 51 6.18 31.28 -20.40
C LYS A 51 5.90 29.82 -20.75
N GLU A 52 6.94 28.98 -20.77
CA GLU A 52 6.81 27.53 -20.92
C GLU A 52 6.19 26.90 -19.69
N LYS A 53 6.61 27.28 -18.48
CA LYS A 53 6.02 26.81 -17.21
C LYS A 53 4.57 27.27 -17.05
N LEU A 54 4.25 28.49 -17.48
CA LEU A 54 2.89 29.02 -17.47
C LEU A 54 2.00 28.37 -18.55
N ALA A 55 2.54 28.12 -19.75
CA ALA A 55 1.85 27.38 -20.80
C ALA A 55 1.62 25.91 -20.42
N LEU A 56 2.58 25.27 -19.74
CA LEU A 56 2.42 23.93 -19.18
C LEU A 56 1.31 23.91 -18.12
N ASN A 57 1.24 24.91 -17.24
CA ASN A 57 0.18 25.02 -16.23
C ASN A 57 -1.20 25.32 -16.84
N LEU A 58 -1.27 26.05 -17.96
CA LEU A 58 -2.52 26.31 -18.69
C LEU A 58 -2.99 25.09 -19.49
N LEU A 59 -2.08 24.34 -20.13
CA LEU A 59 -2.35 23.08 -20.84
C LEU A 59 -2.71 21.94 -19.88
N LYS A 60 -2.12 21.94 -18.67
CA LYS A 60 -2.49 21.02 -17.59
C LYS A 60 -3.93 21.18 -17.11
N ASN A 61 -4.65 22.25 -17.45
CA ASN A 61 -6.07 22.42 -17.11
C ASN A 61 -7.01 22.00 -18.26
N ASP A 62 -6.48 21.60 -19.43
CA ASP A 62 -7.29 21.08 -20.53
C ASP A 62 -7.47 19.55 -20.38
N LYS A 63 -8.68 19.15 -19.99
CA LYS A 63 -9.05 17.74 -19.79
C LYS A 63 -8.83 16.89 -21.05
N ASN A 64 -9.02 17.47 -22.25
CA ASN A 64 -8.79 16.74 -23.51
C ASN A 64 -7.29 16.52 -23.76
N TYR A 65 -6.44 17.48 -23.40
CA TYR A 65 -4.99 17.32 -23.46
C TYR A 65 -4.50 16.23 -22.51
N VAL A 66 -5.00 16.22 -21.27
CA VAL A 66 -4.67 15.17 -20.29
C VAL A 66 -5.15 13.79 -20.75
N LEU A 67 -6.38 13.69 -21.27
CA LEU A 67 -6.91 12.45 -21.85
C LEU A 67 -6.10 11.95 -23.05
N GLU A 68 -5.70 12.84 -23.97
CA GLU A 68 -4.83 12.45 -25.08
C GLU A 68 -3.47 11.97 -24.59
N ARG A 69 -2.90 12.61 -23.56
CA ARG A 69 -1.60 12.22 -23.00
C ARG A 69 -1.69 10.86 -22.32
N ILE A 70 -2.73 10.63 -21.50
CA ILE A 70 -3.08 9.33 -20.88
C ILE A 70 -3.17 8.24 -21.96
N ARG A 71 -3.88 8.51 -23.05
CA ARG A 71 -4.09 7.55 -24.15
C ARG A 71 -2.86 7.26 -25.02
N LYS A 72 -1.86 8.15 -25.06
CA LYS A 72 -0.68 8.05 -25.97
C LYS A 72 0.56 7.35 -25.37
N HIS A 73 0.57 7.06 -24.06
CA HIS A 73 1.52 6.19 -23.30
C HIS A 73 3.04 6.50 -23.32
N HIS A 74 3.53 6.98 -22.17
CA HIS A 74 4.61 6.41 -21.32
C HIS A 74 4.83 7.42 -20.19
N PHE A 75 4.15 7.27 -19.06
CA PHE A 75 4.41 8.11 -17.90
C PHE A 75 5.38 7.37 -16.97
N SER A 76 6.43 8.07 -16.52
CA SER A 76 7.18 7.67 -15.34
C SER A 76 6.35 7.91 -14.07
N LEU A 77 6.64 7.20 -12.96
CA LEU A 77 5.96 7.45 -11.67
C LEU A 77 6.02 8.93 -11.27
N CYS A 78 7.18 9.57 -11.46
CA CYS A 78 7.40 11.00 -11.19
C CYS A 78 6.51 11.94 -12.01
N GLU A 79 6.07 11.53 -13.20
CA GLU A 79 5.17 12.34 -14.00
C GLU A 79 3.72 12.21 -13.53
N ILE A 80 3.29 11.01 -13.14
CA ILE A 80 1.91 10.72 -12.68
C ILE A 80 1.56 11.53 -11.44
N THR A 81 2.51 11.69 -10.51
CA THR A 81 2.29 12.48 -9.28
C THR A 81 1.83 13.91 -9.57
N ASN A 82 2.24 14.49 -10.71
CA ASN A 82 1.81 15.83 -11.12
C ASN A 82 0.36 15.89 -11.63
N TYR A 83 -0.29 14.75 -11.83
CA TYR A 83 -1.66 14.63 -12.31
C TYR A 83 -2.57 13.96 -11.29
N ILE A 84 -2.09 13.68 -10.07
CA ILE A 84 -2.84 12.88 -9.07
C ILE A 84 -4.20 13.49 -8.72
N ASP A 85 -4.31 14.82 -8.76
CA ASP A 85 -5.56 15.55 -8.52
C ASP A 85 -6.69 15.17 -9.50
N TYR A 86 -6.34 14.65 -10.69
CA TYR A 86 -7.30 14.19 -11.69
C TYR A 86 -8.08 12.94 -11.29
N LEU A 87 -7.64 12.20 -10.26
CA LEU A 87 -8.43 11.09 -9.71
C LEU A 87 -9.83 11.57 -9.28
N SER A 88 -9.94 12.79 -8.75
CA SER A 88 -11.20 13.36 -8.26
C SER A 88 -12.08 13.95 -9.37
N ASP A 89 -11.65 13.89 -10.64
CA ASP A 89 -12.40 14.44 -11.76
C ASP A 89 -13.42 13.43 -12.30
N GLU A 90 -14.70 13.82 -12.39
CA GLU A 90 -15.78 12.94 -12.84
C GLU A 90 -15.64 12.43 -14.29
N VAL A 91 -14.93 13.17 -15.15
CA VAL A 91 -14.83 12.86 -16.58
C VAL A 91 -13.60 12.01 -16.88
N VAL A 92 -12.48 12.30 -16.23
CA VAL A 92 -11.18 11.66 -16.54
C VAL A 92 -10.70 10.71 -15.45
N GLY A 93 -11.28 10.77 -14.24
CA GLY A 93 -10.80 10.07 -13.06
C GLY A 93 -10.74 8.56 -13.21
N ILE A 94 -11.74 7.93 -13.87
CA ILE A 94 -11.73 6.47 -14.09
C ILE A 94 -10.60 6.06 -15.04
N GLN A 95 -10.49 6.72 -16.20
CA GLN A 95 -9.44 6.41 -17.18
C GLN A 95 -8.03 6.68 -16.61
N PHE A 96 -7.92 7.72 -15.78
CA PHE A 96 -6.68 8.01 -15.08
C PHE A 96 -6.39 6.98 -13.99
N LEU A 97 -7.39 6.53 -13.23
CA LEU A 97 -7.25 5.47 -12.22
C LEU A 97 -6.76 4.17 -12.86
N GLU A 98 -7.31 3.77 -14.00
CA GLU A 98 -6.84 2.60 -14.75
C GLU A 98 -5.36 2.71 -15.12
N LEU A 99 -4.94 3.86 -15.68
CA LEU A 99 -3.53 4.11 -16.00
C LEU A 99 -2.63 4.05 -14.76
N VAL A 100 -3.06 4.63 -13.64
CA VAL A 100 -2.28 4.60 -12.40
C VAL A 100 -2.15 3.16 -11.90
N PHE A 101 -3.21 2.36 -11.99
CA PHE A 101 -3.19 0.95 -11.62
C PHE A 101 -2.26 0.13 -12.51
N ASP A 102 -2.29 0.32 -13.83
CA ASP A 102 -1.34 -0.31 -14.76
C ASP A 102 0.11 -0.09 -14.28
N ILE A 103 0.44 1.16 -14.00
CA ILE A 103 1.80 1.55 -13.64
C ILE A 103 2.17 1.02 -12.25
N LEU A 104 1.28 1.15 -11.26
CA LEU A 104 1.53 0.61 -9.92
C LEU A 104 1.73 -0.91 -9.94
N VAL A 105 1.02 -1.64 -10.78
CA VAL A 105 1.17 -3.09 -10.93
C VAL A 105 2.55 -3.45 -11.48
N ASP A 106 3.00 -2.78 -12.53
CA ASP A 106 4.34 -3.00 -13.11
C ASP A 106 5.44 -2.74 -12.07
N TYR A 107 5.29 -1.68 -11.28
CA TYR A 107 6.23 -1.33 -10.22
C TYR A 107 6.16 -2.29 -9.02
N ASP A 108 4.98 -2.76 -8.62
CA ASP A 108 4.82 -3.77 -7.58
C ASP A 108 5.60 -5.04 -7.96
N VAL A 109 5.41 -5.54 -9.18
CA VAL A 109 6.12 -6.72 -9.70
C VAL A 109 7.63 -6.51 -9.71
N LYS A 110 8.09 -5.34 -10.19
CA LYS A 110 9.52 -4.98 -10.19
C LYS A 110 10.07 -4.95 -8.76
N ILE A 111 9.41 -4.27 -7.84
CA ILE A 111 9.85 -4.13 -6.44
C ILE A 111 9.88 -5.50 -5.75
N VAL A 112 8.88 -6.35 -5.94
CA VAL A 112 8.85 -7.71 -5.40
C VAL A 112 10.06 -8.50 -5.89
N SER A 113 10.28 -8.53 -7.21
CA SER A 113 11.41 -9.23 -7.81
C SER A 113 12.77 -8.70 -7.33
N GLU A 114 12.91 -7.39 -7.15
CA GLU A 114 14.16 -6.78 -6.68
C GLU A 114 14.39 -7.04 -5.19
N SER A 115 13.34 -6.95 -4.36
CA SER A 115 13.43 -7.16 -2.91
C SER A 115 13.88 -8.57 -2.52
N GLU A 116 13.52 -9.58 -3.33
CA GLU A 116 13.92 -10.97 -3.11
C GLU A 116 15.43 -11.21 -3.40
N ASN A 117 16.07 -10.29 -4.14
CA ASN A 117 17.49 -10.38 -4.51
C ASN A 117 18.41 -9.52 -3.64
N LEU A 118 17.86 -8.72 -2.72
CA LEU A 118 18.62 -7.84 -1.85
C LEU A 118 18.86 -8.45 -0.47
N SER A 119 19.98 -8.08 0.17
CA SER A 119 20.19 -8.40 1.58
C SER A 119 19.23 -7.59 2.46
N PRO A 120 18.90 -8.06 3.69
CA PRO A 120 18.04 -7.30 4.60
C PRO A 120 18.55 -5.89 4.90
N SER A 121 19.87 -5.68 4.95
CA SER A 121 20.47 -4.35 5.15
C SER A 121 20.32 -3.44 3.94
N ASP A 122 20.45 -3.97 2.73
CA ASP A 122 20.30 -3.19 1.51
C ASP A 122 18.83 -2.82 1.28
N TRP A 123 17.92 -3.77 1.53
CA TRP A 123 16.49 -3.49 1.52
C TRP A 123 16.10 -2.39 2.50
N TYR A 124 16.60 -2.46 3.75
CA TYR A 124 16.36 -1.41 4.74
C TYR A 124 16.85 -0.04 4.25
N ALA A 125 17.99 0.02 3.57
CA ALA A 125 18.47 1.27 2.99
C ALA A 125 17.56 1.76 1.85
N VAL A 126 17.11 0.87 0.95
CA VAL A 126 16.19 1.20 -0.16
C VAL A 126 14.85 1.72 0.35
N GLU A 127 14.27 1.04 1.35
CA GLU A 127 12.95 1.36 1.90
C GLU A 127 12.96 2.63 2.76
N SER A 128 14.09 2.92 3.42
CA SER A 128 14.21 4.06 4.34
C SER A 128 13.90 5.39 3.64
N PRO A 129 12.98 6.21 4.20
CA PRO A 129 12.69 7.55 3.68
C PRO A 129 13.82 8.54 4.00
N VAL A 130 14.76 8.16 4.88
CA VAL A 130 15.91 8.99 5.25
C VAL A 130 17.01 8.81 4.22
N SER A 131 17.81 9.86 3.99
CA SER A 131 19.00 9.84 3.12
C SER A 131 20.13 8.97 3.70
N THR A 132 19.88 7.69 3.90
CA THR A 132 20.92 6.71 4.21
C THR A 132 21.82 6.62 2.97
N PRO A 133 23.13 6.80 3.09
CA PRO A 133 24.02 6.69 1.93
C PRO A 133 23.89 5.30 1.29
N ILE A 134 23.64 5.27 -0.01
CA ILE A 134 23.64 4.04 -0.82
C ILE A 134 24.78 4.17 -1.83
N SER A 135 25.76 3.27 -1.71
CA SER A 135 26.93 3.22 -2.58
C SER A 135 26.65 2.60 -3.94
N ASP A 136 25.67 1.67 -4.01
CA ASP A 136 25.26 1.02 -5.26
C ASP A 136 24.23 1.88 -6.02
N ASP A 137 24.54 2.20 -7.27
CA ASP A 137 23.66 3.01 -8.11
C ASP A 137 22.32 2.29 -8.38
N ARG A 138 22.32 0.95 -8.50
CA ARG A 138 21.07 0.17 -8.66
C ARG A 138 20.14 0.33 -7.46
N CYS A 139 20.67 0.25 -6.25
CA CYS A 139 19.90 0.45 -5.03
C CYS A 139 19.42 1.90 -4.88
N ARG A 140 20.13 2.87 -5.46
CA ARG A 140 19.70 4.28 -5.46
C ARG A 140 18.49 4.48 -6.38
N GLU A 141 18.54 3.95 -7.59
CA GLU A 141 17.41 3.98 -8.53
C GLU A 141 16.20 3.25 -7.95
N LEU A 142 16.41 2.06 -7.35
CA LEU A 142 15.34 1.30 -6.72
C LEU A 142 14.70 2.05 -5.55
N ARG A 143 15.47 2.82 -4.76
CA ARG A 143 14.90 3.68 -3.72
C ARG A 143 13.94 4.70 -4.31
N GLU A 144 14.31 5.38 -5.40
CA GLU A 144 13.43 6.37 -6.03
C GLU A 144 12.12 5.76 -6.53
N ASP A 145 12.22 4.56 -7.12
CA ASP A 145 11.06 3.78 -7.55
C ASP A 145 10.17 3.38 -6.37
N VAL A 146 10.75 2.86 -5.29
CA VAL A 146 10.02 2.45 -4.07
C VAL A 146 9.34 3.65 -3.40
N GLN A 147 10.03 4.79 -3.25
CA GLN A 147 9.43 5.98 -2.64
C GLN A 147 8.29 6.54 -3.50
N SER A 148 8.46 6.55 -4.83
CA SER A 148 7.42 7.01 -5.75
C SER A 148 6.21 6.07 -5.77
N PHE A 149 6.46 4.76 -5.72
CA PHE A 149 5.43 3.74 -5.57
C PHE A 149 4.65 3.93 -4.27
N ILE A 150 5.33 4.08 -3.13
CA ILE A 150 4.70 4.32 -1.82
C ILE A 150 3.81 5.55 -1.86
N TYR A 151 4.32 6.66 -2.39
CA TYR A 151 3.56 7.91 -2.47
C TYR A 151 2.27 7.72 -3.28
N LEU A 152 2.37 7.19 -4.51
CA LEU A 152 1.21 6.98 -5.36
C LEU A 152 0.23 5.96 -4.79
N PHE A 153 0.73 4.87 -4.20
CA PHE A 153 -0.09 3.87 -3.52
C PHE A 153 -0.93 4.51 -2.41
N LEU A 154 -0.33 5.36 -1.56
CA LEU A 154 -1.04 6.02 -0.47
C LEU A 154 -2.05 7.07 -0.96
N GLU A 155 -1.77 7.79 -2.04
CA GLU A 155 -2.74 8.72 -2.65
C GLU A 155 -3.94 7.97 -3.23
N ILE A 156 -3.70 6.86 -3.92
CA ILE A 156 -4.76 5.97 -4.41
C ILE A 156 -5.55 5.39 -3.25
N GLN A 157 -4.89 4.92 -2.18
CA GLN A 157 -5.55 4.42 -0.98
C GLN A 157 -6.55 5.45 -0.40
N LYS A 158 -6.12 6.72 -0.27
CA LYS A 158 -7.00 7.80 0.20
C LYS A 158 -8.19 7.99 -0.72
N TYR A 159 -7.96 8.02 -2.04
CA TYR A 159 -9.01 8.15 -3.03
C TYR A 159 -10.02 7.00 -2.99
N LEU A 160 -9.57 5.76 -2.79
CA LEU A 160 -10.47 4.60 -2.74
C LEU A 160 -11.28 4.57 -1.43
N LYS A 161 -10.74 5.07 -0.31
CA LYS A 161 -11.50 5.25 0.94
C LYS A 161 -12.71 6.19 0.76
N SER A 162 -12.69 7.09 -0.23
CA SER A 162 -13.78 8.05 -0.49
C SER A 162 -14.73 7.67 -1.62
N ASN A 163 -14.52 6.56 -2.33
CA ASN A 163 -15.25 6.22 -3.57
C ASN A 163 -15.84 4.79 -3.57
N HIS A 164 -16.77 4.52 -4.50
CA HIS A 164 -17.57 3.29 -4.55
C HIS A 164 -16.84 2.06 -5.12
N ILE A 165 -17.19 0.89 -4.58
CA ILE A 165 -16.57 -0.44 -4.81
C ILE A 165 -16.64 -0.96 -6.26
N THR A 166 -17.56 -0.46 -7.09
CA THR A 166 -17.90 -1.05 -8.40
C THR A 166 -16.80 -0.89 -9.46
N ILE A 167 -16.14 0.28 -9.51
CA ILE A 167 -15.02 0.53 -10.45
C ILE A 167 -13.81 -0.35 -10.11
N ILE A 168 -13.76 -0.82 -8.87
CA ILE A 168 -12.56 -1.39 -8.28
C ILE A 168 -12.57 -2.91 -8.46
N THR A 169 -13.73 -3.57 -8.40
CA THR A 169 -13.82 -5.01 -8.72
C THR A 169 -13.36 -5.35 -10.14
N GLU A 170 -13.63 -4.50 -11.13
CA GLU A 170 -13.18 -4.70 -12.52
C GLU A 170 -11.66 -4.52 -12.68
N ILE A 171 -11.09 -3.55 -11.97
CA ILE A 171 -9.64 -3.31 -11.93
C ILE A 171 -8.92 -4.44 -11.18
N PHE A 172 -9.44 -4.90 -10.05
CA PHE A 172 -8.85 -6.03 -9.30
C PHE A 172 -8.85 -7.33 -10.10
N GLU A 173 -9.91 -7.60 -10.86
CA GLU A 173 -9.99 -8.74 -11.78
C GLU A 173 -8.90 -8.70 -12.86
N LYS A 174 -8.67 -7.52 -13.43
CA LYS A 174 -7.71 -7.32 -14.51
C LYS A 174 -6.25 -7.42 -14.07
N TYR A 175 -5.94 -7.02 -12.83
CA TYR A 175 -4.54 -6.75 -12.44
C TYR A 175 -4.02 -7.62 -11.30
N ILE A 176 -4.78 -7.78 -10.23
CA ILE A 176 -4.24 -8.36 -8.99
C ILE A 176 -4.26 -9.89 -9.06
N PHE A 177 -5.12 -10.46 -9.91
CA PHE A 177 -5.24 -11.92 -10.05
C PHE A 177 -4.33 -12.51 -11.12
N THR A 178 -3.73 -11.69 -11.99
CA THR A 178 -2.88 -12.15 -13.10
C THR A 178 -1.41 -11.77 -12.98
N SER A 179 -1.06 -10.77 -12.17
CA SER A 179 0.23 -10.10 -12.30
C SER A 179 1.25 -10.39 -11.19
N GLY A 180 0.95 -11.25 -10.22
CA GLY A 180 1.93 -11.61 -9.16
C GLY A 180 2.30 -10.45 -8.21
N THR A 181 1.43 -9.44 -8.12
CA THR A 181 1.53 -8.29 -7.23
C THR A 181 1.49 -8.68 -5.75
N ARG A 182 2.28 -8.02 -4.88
CA ARG A 182 2.24 -8.23 -3.42
C ARG A 182 1.57 -7.08 -2.67
N TYR A 183 1.72 -5.85 -3.11
CA TYR A 183 1.22 -4.67 -2.39
C TYR A 183 -0.17 -4.26 -2.88
N MET A 184 -0.42 -4.32 -4.19
CA MET A 184 -1.67 -3.85 -4.80
C MET A 184 -2.92 -4.54 -4.24
N GLN A 185 -2.82 -5.82 -3.89
CA GLN A 185 -3.90 -6.56 -3.23
C GLN A 185 -4.41 -5.88 -1.96
N PHE A 186 -3.54 -5.21 -1.17
CA PHE A 186 -3.93 -4.56 0.09
C PHE A 186 -4.88 -3.39 -0.08
N LEU A 187 -4.99 -2.81 -1.29
CA LEU A 187 -5.99 -1.79 -1.55
C LEU A 187 -7.42 -2.30 -1.30
N MET A 188 -7.68 -3.62 -1.30
CA MET A 188 -8.99 -4.19 -0.90
C MET A 188 -9.35 -3.92 0.56
N PHE A 189 -8.38 -3.65 1.42
CA PHE A 189 -8.62 -3.45 2.84
C PHE A 189 -9.35 -2.14 3.12
N ASN A 190 -9.34 -1.20 2.16
CA ASN A 190 -10.09 0.05 2.25
C ASN A 190 -11.62 -0.14 2.14
N PHE A 191 -12.08 -1.28 1.65
CA PHE A 191 -13.51 -1.54 1.48
C PHE A 191 -14.12 -2.22 2.70
N ASP A 192 -15.44 -2.16 2.75
CA ASP A 192 -16.25 -2.95 3.67
C ASP A 192 -15.91 -4.45 3.52
N PRO A 193 -15.51 -5.13 4.61
CA PRO A 193 -15.03 -6.51 4.52
C PRO A 193 -16.12 -7.50 4.09
N GLU A 194 -17.38 -7.28 4.46
CA GLU A 194 -18.48 -8.16 4.01
C GLU A 194 -18.65 -8.09 2.50
N SER A 195 -18.58 -6.89 1.93
CA SER A 195 -18.68 -6.67 0.48
C SER A 195 -17.54 -7.37 -0.28
N VAL A 196 -16.30 -7.29 0.22
CA VAL A 196 -15.14 -7.98 -0.38
C VAL A 196 -15.29 -9.50 -0.31
N LEU A 197 -15.75 -10.03 0.83
CA LEU A 197 -15.98 -11.46 1.02
C LEU A 197 -17.10 -11.98 0.09
N ILE A 198 -18.22 -11.25 -0.02
CA ILE A 198 -19.31 -11.57 -0.95
C ILE A 198 -18.79 -11.64 -2.37
N TYR A 199 -17.95 -10.68 -2.78
CA TYR A 199 -17.34 -10.66 -4.09
C TYR A 199 -16.50 -11.95 -4.33
N PHE A 200 -15.55 -12.26 -3.45
CA PHE A 200 -14.71 -13.46 -3.59
C PHE A 200 -15.54 -14.75 -3.65
N PHE A 201 -16.47 -14.94 -2.71
CA PHE A 201 -17.31 -16.14 -2.67
C PHE A 201 -18.20 -16.26 -3.92
N SER A 202 -18.74 -15.15 -4.42
CA SER A 202 -19.55 -15.13 -5.63
C SER A 202 -18.72 -15.47 -6.87
N SER A 203 -17.48 -15.00 -6.95
CA SER A 203 -16.57 -15.33 -8.06
C SER A 203 -16.17 -16.81 -8.05
N ILE A 204 -15.88 -17.37 -6.87
CA ILE A 204 -15.63 -18.82 -6.74
C ILE A 204 -16.85 -19.64 -7.17
N LYS A 205 -18.04 -19.28 -6.70
CA LYS A 205 -19.30 -20.01 -7.00
C LYS A 205 -19.67 -19.98 -8.48
N ARG A 206 -19.34 -18.89 -9.19
CA ARG A 206 -19.57 -18.74 -10.64
C ARG A 206 -18.62 -19.60 -11.50
N GLY A 207 -17.67 -20.32 -10.90
CA GLY A 207 -16.72 -21.15 -11.64
C GLY A 207 -15.70 -20.32 -12.41
N HIS A 208 -15.27 -19.19 -11.83
CA HIS A 208 -14.25 -18.33 -12.43
C HIS A 208 -12.99 -19.14 -12.76
N VAL A 209 -12.34 -18.83 -13.89
CA VAL A 209 -11.13 -19.55 -14.38
C VAL A 209 -10.01 -19.54 -13.32
N LEU A 210 -9.98 -18.51 -12.47
CA LEU A 210 -9.02 -18.31 -11.37
C LEU A 210 -9.54 -18.80 -10.00
N SER A 211 -10.34 -19.87 -9.97
CA SER A 211 -10.99 -20.32 -8.73
C SER A 211 -10.01 -20.74 -7.63
N GLU A 212 -8.82 -21.26 -7.98
CA GLU A 212 -7.79 -21.65 -7.01
C GLU A 212 -7.10 -20.41 -6.39
N GLU A 213 -6.79 -19.39 -7.18
CA GLU A 213 -6.26 -18.11 -6.73
C GLU A 213 -7.25 -17.38 -5.83
N MET A 214 -8.54 -17.40 -6.19
CA MET A 214 -9.62 -16.80 -5.40
C MET A 214 -9.78 -17.49 -4.04
N LEU A 215 -9.58 -18.81 -3.96
CA LEU A 215 -9.54 -19.53 -2.68
C LEU A 215 -8.36 -19.07 -1.81
N GLY A 216 -7.21 -18.80 -2.43
CA GLY A 216 -6.06 -18.22 -1.76
C GLY A 216 -6.36 -16.82 -1.22
N LEU A 217 -6.90 -15.93 -2.06
CA LEU A 217 -7.23 -14.55 -1.68
C LEU A 217 -8.23 -14.48 -0.54
N VAL A 218 -9.36 -15.21 -0.65
CA VAL A 218 -10.40 -15.15 0.39
C VAL A 218 -9.90 -15.73 1.71
N SER A 219 -9.12 -16.81 1.68
CA SER A 219 -8.57 -17.40 2.89
C SER A 219 -7.56 -16.49 3.57
N SER A 220 -6.65 -15.90 2.78
CA SER A 220 -5.69 -14.91 3.27
C SER A 220 -6.38 -13.64 3.78
N PHE A 221 -7.45 -13.19 3.13
CA PHE A 221 -8.24 -12.05 3.60
C PHE A 221 -8.90 -12.36 4.95
N ILE A 222 -9.51 -13.55 5.10
CA ILE A 222 -10.10 -14.00 6.37
C ILE A 222 -9.04 -14.03 7.48
N ILE A 223 -7.82 -14.52 7.19
CA ILE A 223 -6.72 -14.64 8.16
C ILE A 223 -6.13 -13.29 8.57
N ASN A 224 -5.95 -12.37 7.61
CA ASN A 224 -5.17 -11.16 7.82
C ASN A 224 -6.04 -9.91 8.06
N ARG A 225 -7.27 -9.85 7.56
CA ARG A 225 -8.18 -8.71 7.78
C ARG A 225 -8.84 -8.82 9.14
N LYS A 226 -8.88 -7.73 9.91
CA LYS A 226 -9.70 -7.65 11.12
C LYS A 226 -11.18 -7.73 10.75
N LEU A 227 -11.86 -8.78 11.21
CA LEU A 227 -13.30 -9.03 11.02
C LEU A 227 -14.01 -8.97 12.37
N SER A 228 -15.32 -8.70 12.36
CA SER A 228 -16.16 -8.96 13.54
C SER A 228 -16.31 -10.47 13.76
N ASP A 229 -16.56 -10.88 15.00
CA ASP A 229 -16.70 -12.31 15.33
C ASP A 229 -17.81 -12.98 14.50
N GLU A 230 -18.95 -12.30 14.32
CA GLU A 230 -20.07 -12.78 13.50
C GLU A 230 -19.67 -12.95 12.03
N LEU A 231 -19.00 -11.95 11.44
CA LEU A 231 -18.58 -12.01 10.04
C LEU A 231 -17.49 -13.07 9.84
N LEU A 232 -16.58 -13.22 10.80
CA LEU A 232 -15.54 -14.26 10.80
C LEU A 232 -16.18 -15.66 10.79
N GLU A 233 -17.08 -15.94 11.74
CA GLU A 233 -17.79 -17.22 11.84
C GLU A 233 -18.55 -17.53 10.54
N LYS A 234 -19.34 -16.57 10.05
CA LYS A 234 -20.09 -16.69 8.80
C LYS A 234 -19.17 -17.00 7.62
N SER A 235 -18.03 -16.32 7.54
CA SER A 235 -17.06 -16.49 6.44
C SER A 235 -16.40 -17.86 6.45
N ILE A 236 -15.98 -18.35 7.63
CA ILE A 236 -15.38 -19.68 7.79
C ILE A 236 -16.40 -20.76 7.39
N LYS A 237 -17.64 -20.63 7.86
CA LYS A 237 -18.73 -21.57 7.52
C LYS A 237 -19.05 -21.58 6.02
N VAL A 238 -19.10 -20.42 5.38
CA VAL A 238 -19.33 -20.31 3.93
C VAL A 238 -18.16 -20.93 3.17
N PHE A 239 -16.92 -20.61 3.54
CA PHE A 239 -15.71 -21.16 2.91
C PHE A 239 -15.67 -22.70 3.03
N PHE A 240 -15.97 -23.25 4.21
CA PHE A 240 -16.09 -24.69 4.41
C PHE A 240 -17.15 -25.33 3.52
N ASN A 241 -18.35 -24.75 3.46
CA ASN A 241 -19.44 -25.27 2.63
C ASN A 241 -19.12 -25.20 1.14
N LEU A 242 -18.36 -24.19 0.70
CA LEU A 242 -17.87 -24.15 -0.68
C LEU A 242 -16.91 -25.31 -0.96
N ILE A 243 -15.92 -25.52 -0.08
CA ILE A 243 -14.90 -26.55 -0.29
C ILE A 243 -15.52 -27.95 -0.30
N LYS A 244 -16.35 -28.26 0.69
CA LYS A 244 -16.98 -29.57 0.85
C LYS A 244 -17.79 -30.00 -0.38
N ASN A 245 -18.31 -29.04 -1.15
CA ASN A 245 -19.17 -29.28 -2.30
C ASN A 245 -18.44 -29.22 -3.65
N PHE A 246 -17.12 -29.01 -3.69
CA PHE A 246 -16.38 -29.02 -4.95
C PHE A 246 -16.34 -30.43 -5.57
N GLN A 247 -16.79 -30.54 -6.81
CA GLN A 247 -16.74 -31.78 -7.59
C GLN A 247 -15.34 -32.03 -8.20
N GLY A 248 -14.50 -30.99 -8.30
CA GLY A 248 -13.14 -31.10 -8.85
C GLY A 248 -12.11 -31.46 -7.79
N HIS A 249 -11.45 -32.62 -7.95
CA HIS A 249 -10.40 -33.08 -7.02
C HIS A 249 -9.28 -32.06 -6.80
N SER A 250 -8.90 -31.26 -7.82
CA SER A 250 -7.84 -30.23 -7.67
C SER A 250 -8.23 -29.13 -6.69
N VAL A 251 -9.33 -28.45 -7.01
CA VAL A 251 -9.83 -27.27 -6.31
C VAL A 251 -10.22 -27.64 -4.88
N PHE A 252 -10.76 -28.85 -4.68
CA PHE A 252 -11.02 -29.39 -3.35
C PHE A 252 -9.76 -29.45 -2.47
N TRP A 253 -8.68 -30.08 -2.97
CA TRP A 253 -7.44 -30.20 -2.20
C TRP A 253 -6.76 -28.85 -1.96
N THR A 254 -6.80 -27.93 -2.94
CA THR A 254 -6.31 -26.56 -2.77
C THR A 254 -7.12 -25.82 -1.71
N GLY A 255 -8.45 -25.85 -1.78
CA GLY A 255 -9.33 -25.25 -0.78
C GLY A 255 -9.10 -25.83 0.61
N LEU A 256 -8.95 -27.15 0.72
CA LEU A 256 -8.68 -27.82 2.01
C LEU A 256 -7.38 -27.32 2.63
N GLN A 257 -6.31 -27.10 1.85
CA GLN A 257 -5.06 -26.54 2.39
C GLN A 257 -5.26 -25.16 3.01
N PHE A 258 -5.96 -24.27 2.31
CA PHE A 258 -6.29 -22.95 2.84
C PHE A 258 -7.19 -23.03 4.08
N PHE A 259 -8.13 -23.98 4.11
CA PHE A 259 -8.97 -24.20 5.27
C PHE A 259 -8.17 -24.67 6.49
N LEU A 260 -7.20 -25.55 6.32
CA LEU A 260 -6.29 -25.95 7.40
C LEU A 260 -5.55 -24.74 7.97
N THR A 261 -5.10 -23.81 7.13
CA THR A 261 -4.46 -22.57 7.58
C THR A 261 -5.41 -21.69 8.38
N ILE A 262 -6.65 -21.49 7.91
CA ILE A 262 -7.70 -20.76 8.63
C ILE A 262 -7.94 -21.38 10.01
N ILE A 263 -8.16 -22.70 10.10
CA ILE A 263 -8.44 -23.37 11.38
C ILE A 263 -7.21 -23.36 12.30
N THR A 264 -6.00 -23.49 11.76
CA THR A 264 -4.77 -23.36 12.55
C THR A 264 -4.66 -21.98 13.21
N LYS A 265 -5.07 -20.93 12.49
CA LYS A 265 -5.11 -19.55 12.98
C LYS A 265 -6.23 -19.35 14.00
N TYR A 266 -7.46 -19.72 13.64
CA TYR A 266 -8.66 -19.59 14.46
C TYR A 266 -9.01 -20.92 15.14
N HIS A 267 -8.10 -21.35 16.01
CA HIS A 267 -8.17 -22.62 16.72
C HIS A 267 -9.48 -22.86 17.49
N GLN A 268 -10.23 -21.82 17.84
CA GLN A 268 -11.55 -21.96 18.48
C GLN A 268 -12.58 -22.71 17.62
N PHE A 269 -12.40 -22.75 16.29
CA PHE A 269 -13.28 -23.49 15.38
C PHE A 269 -12.84 -24.94 15.15
N TYR A 270 -11.73 -25.39 15.75
CA TYR A 270 -11.19 -26.72 15.49
C TYR A 270 -12.19 -27.83 15.79
N ASP A 271 -12.87 -27.78 16.95
CA ASP A 271 -13.79 -28.84 17.37
C ASP A 271 -14.94 -29.02 16.38
N GLU A 272 -15.45 -27.93 15.80
CA GLU A 272 -16.55 -27.94 14.81
C GLU A 272 -16.18 -28.67 13.52
N TYR A 273 -14.93 -28.57 13.06
CA TYR A 273 -14.52 -29.08 11.74
C TYR A 273 -13.59 -30.30 11.80
N SER A 274 -13.13 -30.68 13.00
CA SER A 274 -12.14 -31.76 13.18
C SER A 274 -12.61 -33.11 12.63
N ASP A 275 -13.88 -33.47 12.81
CA ASP A 275 -14.47 -34.73 12.32
C ASP A 275 -14.45 -34.84 10.80
N PHE A 276 -14.48 -33.72 10.08
CA PHE A 276 -14.31 -33.71 8.63
C PHE A 276 -12.83 -33.76 8.24
N ILE A 277 -11.98 -32.99 8.92
CA ILE A 277 -10.57 -32.80 8.55
C ILE A 277 -9.73 -34.06 8.83
N LEU A 278 -9.82 -34.60 10.04
CA LEU A 278 -8.90 -35.65 10.49
C LEU A 278 -8.96 -36.92 9.64
N PRO A 279 -10.14 -37.44 9.23
CA PRO A 279 -10.19 -38.61 8.36
C PRO A 279 -9.44 -38.41 7.03
N LEU A 280 -9.51 -37.21 6.44
CA LEU A 280 -8.84 -36.88 5.18
C LEU A 280 -7.31 -36.86 5.31
N LEU A 281 -6.79 -36.55 6.51
CA LEU A 281 -5.36 -36.54 6.79
C LEU A 281 -4.81 -37.92 7.20
N GLN A 282 -5.69 -38.86 7.57
CA GLN A 282 -5.35 -40.22 8.00
C GLN A 282 -5.36 -41.24 6.86
N GLU A 283 -5.69 -40.83 5.64
CA GLU A 283 -5.56 -41.68 4.45
C GLU A 283 -4.10 -42.14 4.23
N LYS A 284 -3.91 -43.27 3.52
CA LYS A 284 -2.61 -43.93 3.33
C LYS A 284 -1.53 -43.04 2.68
N GLY A 285 -1.89 -41.85 2.18
CA GLY A 285 -0.98 -40.75 1.92
C GLY A 285 -1.75 -39.44 1.67
N CYS A 286 -1.10 -38.31 1.94
CA CYS A 286 -1.70 -36.98 1.85
C CYS A 286 -1.21 -36.22 0.59
N PHE A 287 -2.13 -35.59 -0.14
CA PHE A 287 -1.85 -34.81 -1.35
C PHE A 287 -1.56 -33.32 -1.10
N LEU A 288 -1.60 -32.90 0.17
CA LEU A 288 -1.48 -31.51 0.60
C LEU A 288 -0.03 -31.11 0.92
N ASN A 289 0.23 -29.81 1.01
CA ASN A 289 1.51 -29.27 1.44
C ASN A 289 1.90 -29.78 2.84
N LYS A 290 3.10 -30.38 2.92
CA LYS A 290 3.63 -30.98 4.14
C LYS A 290 3.78 -30.00 5.29
N LYS A 291 4.15 -28.74 5.02
CA LYS A 291 4.32 -27.73 6.06
C LYS A 291 2.96 -27.37 6.67
N ILE A 292 1.97 -27.05 5.84
CA ILE A 292 0.61 -26.70 6.29
C ILE A 292 0.02 -27.81 7.15
N VAL A 293 0.04 -29.06 6.66
CA VAL A 293 -0.53 -30.21 7.37
C VAL A 293 0.17 -30.46 8.71
N ASN A 294 1.51 -30.45 8.73
CA ASN A 294 2.23 -30.71 9.98
C ASN A 294 2.10 -29.56 10.97
N SER A 295 2.00 -28.31 10.51
CA SER A 295 1.71 -27.15 11.38
C SER A 295 0.34 -27.28 12.02
N PHE A 296 -0.70 -27.65 11.25
CA PHE A 296 -2.03 -27.95 11.76
C PHE A 296 -1.99 -29.09 12.80
N LEU A 297 -1.42 -30.25 12.43
CA LEU A 297 -1.39 -31.41 13.32
C LEU A 297 -0.60 -31.12 14.61
N LYS A 298 0.52 -30.41 14.51
CA LYS A 298 1.30 -29.97 15.68
C LYS A 298 0.50 -29.02 16.57
N LYS A 299 -0.22 -28.05 15.99
CA LYS A 299 -1.04 -27.09 16.73
C LYS A 299 -2.11 -27.78 17.59
N PHE A 300 -2.66 -28.90 17.12
CA PHE A 300 -3.72 -29.65 17.78
C PHE A 300 -3.26 -31.00 18.37
N ASN A 301 -1.94 -31.17 18.59
CA ASN A 301 -1.34 -32.35 19.24
C ASN A 301 -1.64 -33.71 18.57
N HIS A 302 -1.78 -33.74 17.24
CA HIS A 302 -1.93 -34.96 16.46
C HIS A 302 -0.60 -35.52 15.98
N LYS A 303 -0.59 -36.84 15.70
CA LYS A 303 0.57 -37.48 15.07
C LYS A 303 0.76 -36.96 13.64
N PRO A 304 1.99 -36.70 13.19
CA PRO A 304 2.26 -36.23 11.84
C PRO A 304 1.91 -37.29 10.79
N VAL A 305 1.54 -36.84 9.58
CA VAL A 305 1.33 -37.74 8.45
C VAL A 305 2.66 -38.32 7.98
N LYS A 306 2.71 -39.65 7.80
CA LYS A 306 3.94 -40.36 7.43
C LYS A 306 4.28 -40.27 5.94
N TYR A 307 3.26 -40.21 5.08
CA TYR A 307 3.42 -40.28 3.63
C TYR A 307 2.73 -39.11 2.94
N PHE A 308 3.50 -38.37 2.12
CA PHE A 308 3.00 -37.30 1.28
C PHE A 308 3.26 -37.64 -0.17
N PHE A 309 2.25 -37.48 -1.02
CA PHE A 309 2.42 -37.61 -2.46
C PHE A 309 3.03 -36.33 -3.02
N LYS A 310 4.08 -36.44 -3.84
CA LYS A 310 4.58 -35.30 -4.63
C LYS A 310 3.53 -34.97 -5.68
N THR A 311 2.89 -33.82 -5.53
CA THR A 311 2.00 -33.24 -6.55
C THR A 311 2.52 -31.87 -6.94
N SER A 312 2.30 -31.46 -8.19
CA SER A 312 2.45 -30.05 -8.61
C SER A 312 1.49 -29.11 -7.86
N LYS A 313 0.55 -29.67 -7.10
CA LYS A 313 -0.50 -28.99 -6.32
C LYS A 313 -0.11 -28.78 -4.84
N GLY A 314 1.01 -29.36 -4.42
CA GLY A 314 1.56 -29.20 -3.07
C GLY A 314 2.35 -27.91 -2.88
N SER A 315 2.62 -27.16 -3.95
CA SER A 315 3.26 -25.84 -3.92
C SER A 315 2.19 -24.75 -3.81
N ILE A 316 1.57 -24.61 -2.64
CA ILE A 316 1.05 -23.30 -2.25
C ILE A 316 2.27 -22.49 -1.86
N ASP A 317 2.91 -21.89 -2.87
CA ASP A 317 4.07 -21.00 -2.66
C ASP A 317 3.63 -19.54 -2.48
N ARG A 318 2.33 -19.25 -2.64
CA ARG A 318 1.77 -17.90 -2.50
C ARG A 318 0.59 -17.91 -1.53
N PHE A 319 0.81 -17.33 -0.35
CA PHE A 319 -0.26 -16.78 0.46
C PHE A 319 -0.41 -15.31 0.06
N PHE A 320 -1.64 -14.94 -0.33
CA PHE A 320 -1.98 -13.54 -0.58
C PHE A 320 -1.99 -12.78 0.74
N PHE A 321 -1.88 -11.45 0.69
CA PHE A 321 -1.84 -10.59 1.88
C PHE A 321 -0.77 -10.95 2.93
N ASP A 322 0.29 -11.66 2.52
CA ASP A 322 1.44 -11.96 3.37
C ASP A 322 2.27 -10.70 3.67
N SER A 323 3.22 -10.83 4.61
CA SER A 323 3.90 -9.70 5.25
C SER A 323 4.41 -8.65 4.26
N LEU A 324 3.88 -7.43 4.40
CA LEU A 324 4.39 -6.23 3.76
C LEU A 324 5.81 -5.95 4.26
N ASN A 325 6.78 -6.02 3.35
CA ASN A 325 8.18 -5.62 3.59
C ASN A 325 8.42 -4.14 3.34
N ILE A 326 7.41 -3.38 2.89
CA ILE A 326 7.41 -1.92 2.94
C ILE A 326 6.61 -1.48 4.18
N THR A 327 7.33 -1.03 5.20
CA THR A 327 6.84 -0.61 6.51
C THR A 327 5.81 0.52 6.40
N MET A 328 6.03 1.52 5.55
CA MET A 328 5.07 2.62 5.39
C MET A 328 3.70 2.16 4.90
N ILE A 329 3.67 1.22 3.94
CA ILE A 329 2.42 0.62 3.45
C ILE A 329 1.81 -0.26 4.54
N LYS A 330 2.64 -1.05 5.24
CA LYS A 330 2.20 -1.87 6.37
C LYS A 330 1.50 -1.07 7.46
N ASP A 331 2.12 0.04 7.86
CA ASP A 331 1.61 0.92 8.91
C ASP A 331 0.30 1.59 8.49
N SER A 332 0.11 1.85 7.18
CA SER A 332 -1.14 2.42 6.65
C SER A 332 -2.36 1.49 6.78
N PHE A 333 -2.14 0.20 7.06
CA PHE A 333 -3.18 -0.81 7.28
C PHE A 333 -3.14 -1.40 8.71
N ALA A 334 -2.42 -0.78 9.65
CA ALA A 334 -2.20 -1.35 10.98
C ALA A 334 -3.51 -1.58 11.77
N ASP A 335 -4.50 -0.70 11.60
CA ASP A 335 -5.81 -0.82 12.26
C ASP A 335 -6.70 -1.87 11.58
N GLU A 336 -6.46 -2.07 10.28
CA GLU A 336 -7.18 -3.00 9.43
C GLU A 336 -6.67 -4.44 9.49
N LEU A 337 -5.39 -4.61 9.81
CA LEU A 337 -4.71 -5.90 9.94
C LEU A 337 -5.00 -6.56 11.28
N GLN A 338 -5.13 -7.89 11.28
CA GLN A 338 -5.03 -8.66 12.51
C GLN A 338 -3.57 -8.62 12.97
N LEU A 339 -3.29 -7.78 13.97
CA LEU A 339 -1.98 -7.72 14.60
C LEU A 339 -1.61 -9.10 15.15
N ASN A 340 -0.69 -9.78 14.48
CA ASN A 340 -0.03 -10.95 15.02
C ASN A 340 0.89 -10.48 16.15
N LYS A 341 0.46 -10.65 17.40
CA LYS A 341 1.44 -10.95 18.45
C LYS A 341 2.01 -12.33 18.10
N SER A 342 3.20 -12.32 17.52
CA SER A 342 4.03 -13.48 17.12
C SER A 342 3.41 -14.46 16.11
N THR A 343 3.83 -14.33 14.86
CA THR A 343 4.01 -15.45 13.93
C THR A 343 5.39 -15.34 13.29
N ASP A 344 6.42 -15.31 14.13
CA ASP A 344 7.72 -15.82 13.71
C ASP A 344 7.62 -17.34 13.84
N SER A 345 7.93 -18.06 12.76
CA SER A 345 7.84 -19.52 12.55
C SER A 345 6.50 -20.08 12.00
N LEU A 346 6.34 -19.96 10.67
CA LEU A 346 5.77 -21.03 9.83
C LEU A 346 6.88 -21.71 9.03
#